data_AF-A0A7Z0TAR1-F1
#
_entry.id   AF-A0A7Z0TAR1-F1
#
_cell.length_a   1.000
_cell.length_b   1.000
_cell.length_c   1.000
_cell.angle_alpha   90.00
_cell.angle_beta   90.00
_cell.angle_gamma   90.00
#
_symmetry.space_group_name_H-M   'P 1'
#
loop_
_entity.id
_entity.type
_entity.pdbx_description
1 polymer ?
#
loop_
_entity_poly.entity_id
_entity_poly.type
_entity_poly.pdbx_seq_one_letter_code
_entity_poly.pdbx_strand_id
1 'polypeptide(L)'
;MKKAFLMLTALASLNAVAGVELQVKGGYDVFRRQSVTDKFFNDQTRDLERGFVVNAELFPINQYKVEVGVGAEYNFSDKTAGYGFQKYSDVNNNGVLQEDKKYHHVPVYAVIKANVLQLESGDAPLAIVGKLGYGFVRQHGETDAKGSGGLYYAVGLNGEYGPFVVEALASRTHIMVKPTQEPGQLFAEDKPGVINKVGLTAGLRLGQLAAPAVEEPVLPVEPVKPEVKPEPKPEPKPVVKPEPKPEPKPEKEKCPDDGVKVVEKVVEKIVEVKVPVYVEPKVKKIELSADTLFKFDKYKLEDMLPAGKAEIVELVKKLGTDYVRLDRIDLIGHTDRLGSDSYNMALGLRRAQTVRAYLQELGVTTPITVASKGEREPKVNCPGSKATDALKQCLLPNRRVEINLTGLEIQYLEQK
;
A
#
# COMPACT_ATOMS: atom_id res chain seq x y z
N MET A 1 -13.95 33.39 -5.83
CA MET A 1 -13.99 32.66 -7.11
C MET A 1 -12.61 32.31 -7.67
N LYS A 2 -11.65 33.25 -7.80
CA LYS A 2 -10.31 32.95 -8.37
C LYS A 2 -9.52 31.83 -7.65
N LYS A 3 -9.61 31.72 -6.32
CA LYS A 3 -8.93 30.66 -5.54
C LYS A 3 -9.56 29.27 -5.72
N ALA A 4 -10.88 29.20 -5.91
CA ALA A 4 -11.59 27.94 -6.16
C ALA A 4 -11.30 27.43 -7.58
N PHE A 5 -11.22 28.34 -8.56
CA PHE A 5 -10.85 28.00 -9.94
C PHE A 5 -9.41 27.49 -10.02
N LEU A 6 -8.47 28.12 -9.31
CA LEU A 6 -7.07 27.67 -9.21
C LEU A 6 -6.92 26.28 -8.56
N MET A 7 -7.68 26.01 -7.49
CA MET A 7 -7.74 24.67 -6.89
C MET A 7 -8.36 23.66 -7.86
N LEU A 8 -9.45 24.00 -8.56
CA LEU A 8 -10.07 23.11 -9.53
C LEU A 8 -9.12 22.78 -10.69
N THR A 9 -8.34 23.76 -11.18
CA THR A 9 -7.31 23.54 -12.20
C THR A 9 -6.11 22.75 -11.69
N ALA A 10 -5.72 22.92 -10.42
CA ALA A 10 -4.67 22.09 -9.81
C ALA A 10 -5.14 20.64 -9.61
N LEU A 11 -6.38 20.42 -9.17
CA LEU A 11 -6.99 19.09 -9.09
C LEU A 11 -7.16 18.45 -10.48
N ALA A 12 -7.53 19.23 -11.49
CA ALA A 12 -7.61 18.75 -12.87
C ALA A 12 -6.23 18.40 -13.46
N SER A 13 -5.14 19.04 -12.99
CA SER A 13 -3.78 18.70 -13.39
C SER A 13 -3.23 17.43 -12.74
N LEU A 14 -3.80 16.97 -11.61
CA LEU A 14 -3.48 15.65 -11.04
C LEU A 14 -4.04 14.49 -11.89
N ASN A 15 -5.11 14.71 -12.66
CA ASN A 15 -5.64 13.72 -13.60
C ASN A 15 -4.66 13.38 -14.75
N ALA A 16 -3.61 14.18 -14.95
CA ALA A 16 -2.58 13.92 -15.97
C ALA A 16 -1.49 12.95 -15.49
N VAL A 17 -1.48 12.59 -14.19
CA VAL A 17 -0.61 11.53 -13.67
C VAL A 17 -1.40 10.22 -13.78
N ALA A 18 -1.01 9.37 -14.72
CA ALA A 18 -1.63 8.06 -14.91
C ALA A 18 -1.70 7.29 -13.58
N GLY A 19 -2.92 6.87 -13.18
CA GLY A 19 -3.14 6.01 -12.01
C GLY A 19 -3.57 6.70 -10.70
N VAL A 20 -3.87 8.01 -10.70
CA VAL A 20 -4.47 8.68 -9.52
C VAL A 20 -5.97 8.84 -9.70
N GLU A 21 -6.74 8.38 -8.71
CA GLU A 21 -8.19 8.57 -8.66
C GLU A 21 -8.58 9.65 -7.64
N LEU A 22 -9.43 10.59 -8.03
CA LEU A 22 -10.04 11.59 -7.16
C LEU A 22 -11.48 11.23 -6.86
N GLN A 23 -11.85 11.15 -5.58
CA GLN A 23 -13.24 11.03 -5.15
C GLN A 23 -13.70 12.31 -4.48
N VAL A 24 -14.80 12.88 -4.97
CA VAL A 24 -15.48 14.01 -4.34
C VAL A 24 -16.86 13.54 -3.89
N LYS A 25 -17.11 13.55 -2.58
CA LYS A 25 -18.38 13.11 -2.00
C LYS A 25 -19.00 14.22 -1.17
N GLY A 26 -20.32 14.27 -1.21
CA GLY A 26 -21.15 15.13 -0.39
C GLY A 26 -22.13 14.28 0.40
N GLY A 27 -22.48 14.69 1.61
CA GLY A 27 -23.32 13.88 2.47
C GLY A 27 -23.93 14.63 3.62
N TYR A 28 -24.49 13.85 4.54
CA TYR A 28 -25.18 14.35 5.70
C TYR A 28 -24.90 13.47 6.92
N ASP A 29 -24.61 14.12 8.05
CA ASP A 29 -24.40 13.41 9.30
C ASP A 29 -25.71 13.28 10.06
N VAL A 30 -26.24 12.06 10.06
CA VAL A 30 -27.47 11.71 10.77
C VAL A 30 -27.28 11.69 12.29
N PHE A 31 -26.03 11.60 12.77
CA PHE A 31 -25.69 11.63 14.17
C PHE A 31 -24.38 12.40 14.37
N ARG A 32 -24.40 13.37 15.29
CA ARG A 32 -23.21 14.07 15.80
C ARG A 32 -23.37 14.32 17.28
N ARG A 33 -22.36 13.97 18.06
CA ARG A 33 -22.41 14.08 19.53
C ARG A 33 -21.05 14.41 20.11
N GLN A 34 -21.02 15.38 21.01
CA GLN A 34 -19.85 15.67 21.81
C GLN A 34 -20.00 15.02 23.19
N SER A 35 -18.93 14.36 23.63
CA SER A 35 -18.86 13.70 24.93
C SER A 35 -17.55 14.03 25.62
N VAL A 36 -17.59 14.12 26.95
CA VAL A 36 -16.40 14.20 27.83
C VAL A 36 -15.95 12.81 28.30
N THR A 37 -16.59 11.76 27.79
CA THR A 37 -16.38 10.36 28.17
C THR A 37 -16.14 9.50 26.93
N ASP A 38 -15.40 8.40 27.09
CA ASP A 38 -15.01 7.49 26.01
C ASP A 38 -16.15 6.66 25.41
N LYS A 39 -17.35 6.67 26.01
CA LYS A 39 -18.53 5.94 25.52
C LYS A 39 -19.08 6.56 24.23
N PHE A 40 -19.29 5.74 23.20
CA PHE A 40 -19.74 6.21 21.88
C PHE A 40 -21.20 6.68 21.88
N PHE A 41 -22.08 5.94 22.55
CA PHE A 41 -23.46 6.31 22.85
C PHE A 41 -23.59 6.50 24.36
N ASN A 42 -23.91 7.70 24.84
CA ASN A 42 -24.04 8.03 26.27
C ASN A 42 -25.10 9.13 26.48
N ASP A 43 -25.71 9.16 27.66
CA ASP A 43 -26.80 10.07 28.05
C ASP A 43 -26.28 11.38 28.70
N GLN A 44 -25.05 11.40 29.20
CA GLN A 44 -24.38 12.62 29.71
C GLN A 44 -23.66 13.36 28.56
N THR A 45 -24.41 13.75 27.52
CA THR A 45 -23.82 14.23 26.26
C THR A 45 -24.50 15.48 25.73
N ARG A 46 -23.75 16.24 24.92
CA ARG A 46 -24.30 17.36 24.15
C ARG A 46 -24.50 16.91 22.71
N ASP A 47 -25.76 16.84 22.29
CA ASP A 47 -26.08 16.64 20.89
C ASP A 47 -25.61 17.86 20.08
N LEU A 48 -24.87 17.60 19.01
CA LEU A 48 -24.43 18.64 18.09
C LEU A 48 -25.49 18.82 17.00
N GLU A 49 -25.50 19.99 16.35
CA GLU A 49 -26.29 20.15 15.14
C GLU A 49 -25.78 19.17 14.08
N ARG A 50 -26.73 18.48 13.46
CA ARG A 50 -26.47 17.70 12.25
C ARG A 50 -26.06 18.65 11.12
N GLY A 51 -25.64 18.08 10.00
CA GLY A 51 -25.33 18.93 8.86
C GLY A 51 -24.64 18.23 7.72
N PHE A 52 -24.42 19.04 6.69
CA PHE A 52 -23.78 18.62 5.47
C PHE A 52 -22.29 18.35 5.67
N VAL A 53 -21.77 17.50 4.82
CA VAL A 53 -20.37 17.12 4.78
C VAL A 53 -19.93 17.14 3.34
N VAL A 54 -18.73 17.66 3.10
CA VAL A 54 -18.05 17.49 1.82
C VAL A 54 -16.68 16.91 2.09
N ASN A 55 -16.31 15.88 1.34
CA ASN A 55 -15.01 15.25 1.43
C ASN A 55 -14.40 15.11 0.03
N ALA A 56 -13.08 15.32 -0.02
CA ALA A 56 -12.27 15.12 -1.19
C ALA A 56 -11.13 14.15 -0.84
N GLU A 57 -11.00 13.07 -1.59
CA GLU A 57 -10.04 11.99 -1.36
C GLU A 57 -9.27 11.70 -2.64
N LEU A 58 -7.96 11.52 -2.51
CA LEU A 58 -7.03 11.19 -3.60
C LEU A 58 -6.46 9.80 -3.34
N PHE A 59 -6.58 8.91 -4.32
CA PHE A 59 -6.09 7.53 -4.28
C PHE A 59 -4.99 7.36 -5.33
N PRO A 60 -3.71 7.58 -4.96
CA PRO A 60 -2.57 7.33 -5.85
C PRO A 60 -2.23 5.85 -6.00
N ILE A 61 -2.70 5.01 -5.06
CA ILE A 61 -2.51 3.55 -5.09
C ILE A 61 -3.90 2.92 -5.14
N ASN A 62 -4.40 2.69 -6.35
CA ASN A 62 -5.62 1.92 -6.59
C ASN A 62 -5.24 0.51 -7.08
N GLN A 63 -4.97 -0.40 -6.14
CA GLN A 63 -4.59 -1.78 -6.43
C GLN A 63 -5.77 -2.73 -6.22
N TYR A 64 -6.90 -2.57 -6.92
CA TYR A 64 -8.09 -3.46 -7.09
C TYR A 64 -8.67 -4.24 -5.87
N LYS A 65 -7.86 -4.77 -4.94
CA LYS A 65 -8.22 -5.35 -3.65
C LYS A 65 -8.04 -4.38 -2.48
N VAL A 66 -7.04 -3.49 -2.55
CA VAL A 66 -6.77 -2.50 -1.51
C VAL A 66 -6.46 -1.15 -2.15
N GLU A 67 -7.14 -0.12 -1.66
CA GLU A 67 -6.92 1.26 -2.07
C GLU A 67 -6.36 2.05 -0.90
N VAL A 68 -5.32 2.83 -1.15
CA VAL A 68 -4.74 3.73 -0.16
C VAL A 68 -4.76 5.14 -0.71
N GLY A 69 -5.28 6.05 0.10
CA GLY A 69 -5.45 7.43 -0.27
C GLY A 69 -5.26 8.40 0.88
N VAL A 70 -5.36 9.67 0.54
CA VAL A 70 -5.37 10.79 1.49
C VAL A 70 -6.58 11.65 1.22
N GLY A 71 -7.18 12.19 2.27
CA GLY A 71 -8.39 12.98 2.13
C GLY A 71 -8.52 14.08 3.18
N ALA A 72 -9.40 15.01 2.86
CA ALA A 72 -9.87 16.01 3.78
C ALA A 72 -11.39 16.05 3.77
N GLU A 73 -11.97 16.29 4.94
CA GLU A 73 -13.40 16.49 5.12
C GLU A 73 -13.66 17.88 5.68
N TYR A 74 -14.73 18.52 5.22
CA TYR A 74 -15.26 19.74 5.79
C TYR A 74 -16.69 19.52 6.26
N ASN A 75 -16.95 19.83 7.53
CA ASN A 75 -18.25 19.64 8.15
C ASN A 75 -18.99 20.96 8.30
N PHE A 76 -20.18 21.04 7.71
CA PHE A 76 -21.11 22.17 7.79
C PHE A 76 -22.18 21.93 8.86
N SER A 77 -22.76 23.00 9.40
CA SER A 77 -24.03 23.00 10.14
C SER A 77 -25.19 23.04 9.16
N ASP A 78 -26.38 22.63 9.61
CA ASP A 78 -27.64 22.77 8.87
C ASP A 78 -27.95 24.23 8.43
N LYS A 79 -27.41 25.23 9.13
CA LYS A 79 -27.79 26.65 8.93
C LYS A 79 -26.63 27.55 8.50
N THR A 80 -25.38 27.11 8.63
CA THR A 80 -24.21 27.98 8.38
C THR A 80 -23.04 27.24 7.74
N ALA A 81 -22.10 28.00 7.18
CA ALA A 81 -20.86 27.47 6.64
C ALA A 81 -19.88 26.94 7.70
N GLY A 82 -20.20 27.06 9.00
CA GLY A 82 -19.40 26.54 10.11
C GLY A 82 -20.01 25.29 10.73
N TYR A 83 -19.24 24.59 11.56
CA TYR A 83 -19.68 23.48 12.40
C TYR A 83 -20.33 24.05 13.69
N GLY A 84 -21.63 23.83 13.84
CA GLY A 84 -22.44 24.44 14.90
C GLY A 84 -22.46 23.62 16.20
N PHE A 85 -22.41 24.32 17.34
CA PHE A 85 -22.60 23.74 18.68
C PHE A 85 -23.87 24.33 19.32
N GLN A 86 -25.06 23.82 18.98
CA GLN A 86 -26.19 23.58 19.91
C GLN A 86 -27.50 23.28 19.17
N LYS A 87 -28.33 22.39 19.73
CA LYS A 87 -29.76 22.32 19.43
C LYS A 87 -30.47 23.57 19.98
N TYR A 88 -31.30 24.20 19.15
CA TYR A 88 -32.22 25.29 19.53
C TYR A 88 -33.16 24.95 20.71
N SER A 89 -33.33 23.67 21.07
CA SER A 89 -34.20 23.23 22.17
C SER A 89 -33.61 23.45 23.57
N ASP A 90 -32.29 23.65 23.71
CA ASP A 90 -31.65 23.84 25.02
C ASP A 90 -31.67 25.31 25.50
N VAL A 91 -32.32 26.21 24.74
CA VAL A 91 -32.33 27.67 24.98
C VAL A 91 -33.48 28.11 25.90
N ASN A 92 -34.44 27.25 26.23
CA ASN A 92 -35.51 27.60 27.18
C ASN A 92 -35.34 26.90 28.51
N ASN A 93 -34.59 27.52 29.42
CA ASN A 93 -35.05 27.63 30.82
C ASN A 93 -34.40 28.76 31.63
N ASN A 94 -33.25 29.31 31.26
CA ASN A 94 -32.56 30.29 32.12
C ASN A 94 -32.18 31.64 31.47
N GLY A 95 -32.68 31.99 30.27
CA GLY A 95 -32.61 33.36 29.75
C GLY A 95 -31.20 33.95 29.49
N VAL A 96 -30.13 33.16 29.63
CA VAL A 96 -28.78 33.57 29.25
C VAL A 96 -28.50 33.07 27.84
N LEU A 97 -28.49 33.98 26.87
CA LEU A 97 -27.92 33.76 25.55
C LEU A 97 -26.41 33.53 25.73
N GLN A 98 -25.99 32.28 25.94
CA GLN A 98 -24.57 31.94 25.84
C GLN A 98 -24.18 32.03 24.37
N GLU A 99 -23.15 32.81 24.05
CA GLU A 99 -22.66 33.00 22.68
C GLU A 99 -22.48 31.68 21.94
N ASP A 100 -23.08 31.59 20.75
CA ASP A 100 -22.93 30.48 19.81
C ASP A 100 -21.45 30.23 19.49
N LYS A 101 -20.78 29.31 20.19
CA LYS A 101 -19.41 28.93 19.85
C LYS A 101 -19.43 28.08 18.59
N LYS A 102 -19.22 28.73 17.44
CA LYS A 102 -19.08 28.08 16.13
C LYS A 102 -17.64 27.64 15.95
N TYR A 103 -17.41 26.39 15.55
CA TYR A 103 -16.07 25.95 15.16
C TYR A 103 -16.07 25.50 13.70
N HIS A 104 -14.89 25.32 13.12
CA HIS A 104 -14.68 24.67 11.84
C HIS A 104 -14.01 23.35 12.15
N HIS A 105 -14.64 22.24 11.76
CA HIS A 105 -14.10 20.90 11.95
C HIS A 105 -13.65 20.33 10.61
N VAL A 106 -12.33 20.21 10.47
CA VAL A 106 -11.67 19.81 9.22
C VAL A 106 -10.74 18.64 9.48
N PRO A 107 -11.24 17.39 9.44
CA PRO A 107 -10.38 16.20 9.41
C PRO A 107 -9.51 16.14 8.17
N VAL A 108 -8.22 15.89 8.37
CA VAL A 108 -7.28 15.49 7.32
C VAL A 108 -6.75 14.11 7.69
N TYR A 109 -6.82 13.16 6.76
CA TYR A 109 -6.62 11.74 7.07
C TYR A 109 -6.01 10.95 5.92
N ALA A 110 -5.36 9.84 6.26
CA ALA A 110 -5.15 8.73 5.36
C ALA A 110 -6.40 7.85 5.35
N VAL A 111 -6.71 7.27 4.19
CA VAL A 111 -7.83 6.36 3.99
C VAL A 111 -7.32 5.06 3.39
N ILE A 112 -7.82 3.94 3.92
CA ILE A 112 -7.57 2.60 3.41
C ILE A 112 -8.92 1.97 3.12
N LYS A 113 -9.09 1.42 1.92
CA LYS A 113 -10.25 0.58 1.58
C LYS A 113 -9.79 -0.83 1.28
N ALA A 114 -10.48 -1.81 1.84
CA ALA A 114 -10.32 -3.21 1.51
C ALA A 114 -11.56 -3.68 0.75
N ASN A 115 -11.40 -3.95 -0.54
CA ASN A 115 -12.49 -4.36 -1.42
C ASN A 115 -12.85 -5.82 -1.12
N VAL A 116 -14.02 -6.03 -0.52
CA VAL A 116 -14.53 -7.36 -0.14
C VAL A 116 -15.10 -8.05 -1.38
N LEU A 117 -15.77 -7.28 -2.23
CA LEU A 117 -16.28 -7.72 -3.53
C LEU A 117 -15.71 -6.80 -4.60
N GLN A 118 -15.15 -7.39 -5.66
CA GLN A 118 -14.54 -6.69 -6.78
C GLN A 118 -15.07 -7.27 -8.09
N LEU A 119 -15.61 -6.40 -8.94
CA LEU A 119 -16.10 -6.76 -10.27
C LEU A 119 -14.96 -6.65 -11.30
N GLU A 120 -15.10 -7.38 -12.41
CA GLU A 120 -14.16 -7.33 -13.54
C GLU A 120 -14.10 -5.94 -14.20
N SER A 121 -15.14 -5.11 -14.02
CA SER A 121 -15.16 -3.71 -14.46
C SER A 121 -14.22 -2.79 -13.68
N GLY A 122 -13.64 -3.25 -12.57
CA GLY A 122 -12.91 -2.41 -11.63
C GLY A 122 -13.79 -1.81 -10.53
N ASP A 123 -15.10 -2.06 -10.54
CA ASP A 123 -16.01 -1.61 -9.49
C ASP A 123 -15.90 -2.44 -8.21
N ALA A 124 -15.93 -1.77 -7.06
CA ALA A 124 -15.93 -2.39 -5.74
C ALA A 124 -17.31 -2.20 -5.07
N PRO A 125 -18.32 -3.03 -5.40
CA PRO A 125 -19.68 -2.86 -4.86
C PRO A 125 -19.75 -3.00 -3.33
N LEU A 126 -18.72 -3.59 -2.71
CA LEU A 126 -18.57 -3.64 -1.26
C LEU A 126 -17.10 -3.58 -0.84
N ALA A 127 -16.77 -2.56 -0.06
CA ALA A 127 -15.47 -2.38 0.58
C ALA A 127 -15.62 -1.98 2.05
N ILE A 128 -14.68 -2.41 2.88
CA ILE A 128 -14.52 -1.92 4.25
C ILE A 128 -13.56 -0.74 4.19
N VAL A 129 -13.95 0.40 4.75
CA VAL A 129 -13.15 1.62 4.76
C VAL A 129 -12.70 1.97 6.18
N GLY A 130 -11.42 2.32 6.30
CA GLY A 130 -10.81 2.85 7.51
C GLY A 130 -10.16 4.20 7.22
N LYS A 131 -10.33 5.17 8.13
CA LYS A 131 -9.68 6.48 8.06
C LYS A 131 -8.92 6.75 9.34
N LEU A 132 -7.73 7.35 9.24
CA LEU A 132 -6.90 7.73 10.37
C LEU A 132 -6.18 9.05 10.08
N GLY A 133 -6.24 9.99 11.02
CA GLY A 133 -5.64 11.30 10.80
C GLY A 133 -5.79 12.26 11.98
N TYR A 134 -5.85 13.55 11.66
CA TYR A 134 -5.95 14.63 12.62
C TYR A 134 -7.14 15.54 12.29
N GLY A 135 -8.04 15.73 13.26
CA GLY A 135 -9.20 16.60 13.16
C GLY A 135 -8.87 18.00 13.62
N PHE A 136 -8.71 18.95 12.70
CA PHE A 136 -8.50 20.34 13.05
C PHE A 136 -9.81 20.98 13.48
N VAL A 137 -9.80 21.66 14.64
CA VAL A 137 -10.94 22.41 15.16
C VAL A 137 -10.53 23.86 15.35
N ARG A 138 -11.24 24.79 14.71
CA ARG A 138 -10.94 26.23 14.83
C ARG A 138 -12.19 27.05 15.12
N GLN A 139 -12.18 27.86 16.17
CA GLN A 139 -13.33 28.72 16.51
C GLN A 139 -13.54 29.85 15.48
N HIS A 140 -14.80 30.20 15.24
CA HIS A 140 -15.22 31.32 14.39
C HIS A 140 -15.67 32.48 15.30
N GLY A 141 -14.95 33.61 15.26
CA GLY A 141 -15.24 34.79 16.07
C GLY A 141 -14.00 35.37 16.76
N GLU A 142 -14.13 36.60 17.26
CA GLU A 142 -13.08 37.41 17.91
C GLU A 142 -12.90 37.02 19.39
N THR A 143 -12.80 35.72 19.67
CA THR A 143 -12.63 35.19 21.02
C THR A 143 -11.40 34.29 21.09
N ASP A 144 -10.50 34.59 22.04
CA ASP A 144 -9.19 33.94 22.27
C ASP A 144 -9.26 32.47 22.74
N ALA A 145 -10.44 31.84 22.72
CA ALA A 145 -10.63 30.45 23.12
C ALA A 145 -10.15 29.50 22.00
N LYS A 146 -8.88 29.12 22.06
CA LYS A 146 -8.24 28.16 21.14
C LYS A 146 -8.63 26.72 21.50
N GLY A 147 -9.74 26.22 20.96
CA GLY A 147 -9.95 24.76 20.90
C GLY A 147 -8.87 24.13 20.02
N SER A 148 -8.24 23.04 20.47
CA SER A 148 -7.24 22.32 19.66
C SER A 148 -7.80 20.99 19.17
N GLY A 149 -7.44 20.65 17.94
CA GLY A 149 -7.78 19.40 17.30
C GLY A 149 -7.08 18.20 17.93
N GLY A 150 -7.32 17.02 17.38
CA GLY A 150 -6.73 15.79 17.89
C GLY A 150 -6.93 14.60 16.97
N LEU A 151 -6.63 13.40 17.49
CA LEU A 151 -6.69 12.16 16.74
C LEU A 151 -8.10 11.93 16.16
N TYR A 152 -8.16 11.75 14.84
CA TYR A 152 -9.34 11.40 14.09
C TYR A 152 -9.23 9.97 13.57
N TYR A 153 -10.30 9.19 13.73
CA TYR A 153 -10.43 7.90 13.06
C TYR A 153 -11.86 7.61 12.68
N ALA A 154 -12.05 6.82 11.62
CA ALA A 154 -13.35 6.38 11.16
C ALA A 154 -13.30 4.95 10.62
N VAL A 155 -14.43 4.26 10.70
CA VAL A 155 -14.64 2.94 10.11
C VAL A 155 -16.02 2.87 9.50
N GLY A 156 -16.16 2.13 8.41
CA GLY A 156 -17.46 1.88 7.81
C GLY A 156 -17.40 1.11 6.50
N LEU A 157 -18.40 1.35 5.67
CA LEU A 157 -18.61 0.63 4.42
C LEU A 157 -18.61 1.60 3.26
N ASN A 158 -18.04 1.17 2.15
CA ASN A 158 -17.96 1.91 0.90
C ASN A 158 -18.46 1.01 -0.23
N GLY A 159 -19.20 1.58 -1.18
CA GLY A 159 -19.67 0.89 -2.37
C GLY A 159 -19.46 1.77 -3.59
N GLU A 160 -18.86 1.18 -4.62
CA GLU A 160 -18.46 1.87 -5.85
C GLU A 160 -19.11 1.19 -7.06
N TYR A 161 -19.72 2.00 -7.93
CA TYR A 161 -20.41 1.52 -9.12
C TYR A 161 -20.24 2.52 -10.27
N GLY A 162 -19.35 2.21 -11.20
CA GLY A 162 -18.93 3.11 -12.27
C GLY A 162 -18.39 4.43 -11.68
N PRO A 163 -18.90 5.59 -12.12
CA PRO A 163 -18.43 6.89 -11.62
C PRO A 163 -18.98 7.22 -10.23
N PHE A 164 -19.86 6.40 -9.66
CA PHE A 164 -20.56 6.71 -8.41
C PHE A 164 -19.92 6.00 -7.22
N VAL A 165 -19.85 6.71 -6.09
CA VAL A 165 -19.41 6.14 -4.80
C VAL A 165 -20.43 6.50 -3.72
N VAL A 166 -20.72 5.55 -2.84
CA VAL A 166 -21.53 5.74 -1.64
C VAL A 166 -20.75 5.21 -0.44
N GLU A 167 -20.79 5.94 0.67
CA GLU A 167 -20.01 5.61 1.85
C GLU A 167 -20.79 5.93 3.13
N ALA A 168 -20.86 4.96 4.03
CA ALA A 168 -21.43 5.08 5.36
C ALA A 168 -20.31 4.94 6.39
N LEU A 169 -20.16 5.91 7.30
CA LEU A 169 -19.04 5.95 8.25
C LEU A 169 -19.49 6.29 9.66
N ALA A 170 -18.86 5.62 10.63
CA ALA A 170 -18.81 6.07 12.01
C ALA A 170 -17.41 6.60 12.31
N SER A 171 -17.31 7.80 12.90
CA SER A 171 -16.04 8.47 13.17
C SER A 171 -15.97 9.04 14.58
N ARG A 172 -14.74 9.20 15.07
CA ARG A 172 -14.41 9.84 16.35
C ARG A 172 -13.22 10.80 16.17
N THR A 173 -13.37 11.98 16.75
CA THR A 173 -12.30 13.00 16.81
C THR A 173 -12.05 13.40 18.25
N HIS A 174 -10.79 13.35 18.70
CA HIS A 174 -10.40 13.89 19.99
C HIS A 174 -10.19 15.40 19.88
N ILE A 175 -10.67 16.14 20.87
CA ILE A 175 -10.58 17.60 20.91
C ILE A 175 -10.21 18.03 22.33
N MET A 176 -9.49 19.15 22.45
CA MET A 176 -9.32 19.82 23.73
C MET A 176 -10.16 21.10 23.71
N VAL A 177 -11.06 21.22 24.69
CA VAL A 177 -11.95 22.36 24.81
C VAL A 177 -11.46 23.24 25.96
N LYS A 178 -11.21 24.51 25.64
CA LYS A 178 -10.95 25.53 26.66
C LYS A 178 -12.27 25.99 27.26
N PRO A 179 -12.48 25.87 28.59
CA PRO A 179 -13.67 26.43 29.20
C PRO A 179 -13.68 27.96 29.04
N THR A 180 -14.88 28.55 28.92
CA THR A 180 -15.03 30.00 29.09
C THR A 180 -14.60 30.35 30.51
N GLN A 181 -13.66 31.27 30.70
CA GLN A 181 -13.30 31.72 32.05
C GLN A 181 -14.51 32.40 32.68
N GLU A 182 -15.01 31.87 33.80
CA GLU A 182 -15.95 32.61 34.63
C GLU A 182 -15.19 33.75 35.35
N PRO A 183 -15.79 34.94 35.54
CA PRO A 183 -15.14 36.04 36.24
C PRO A 183 -14.71 35.59 37.65
N GLY A 184 -13.39 35.53 37.90
CA GLY A 184 -12.82 35.13 39.19
C GLY A 184 -12.06 33.79 39.21
N GLN A 185 -12.04 33.01 38.13
CA GLN A 185 -11.17 31.82 38.03
C GLN A 185 -9.80 32.18 37.43
N LEU A 186 -8.73 32.00 38.21
CA LEU A 186 -7.34 32.26 37.82
C LEU A 186 -6.77 31.23 36.82
N PHE A 187 -7.36 30.03 36.75
CA PHE A 187 -6.93 28.96 35.83
C PHE A 187 -8.15 28.20 35.29
N ALA A 188 -8.24 28.10 33.96
CA ALA A 188 -9.20 27.27 33.25
C ALA A 188 -8.45 26.06 32.69
N GLU A 189 -8.71 24.87 33.24
CA GLU A 189 -8.04 23.63 32.82
C GLU A 189 -8.65 23.11 31.51
N ASP A 190 -7.78 22.78 30.54
CA ASP A 190 -8.19 22.22 29.26
C ASP A 190 -8.89 20.87 29.49
N LYS A 191 -10.14 20.73 29.04
CA LYS A 191 -10.89 19.48 29.21
C LYS A 191 -10.83 18.63 27.93
N PRO A 192 -10.42 17.34 28.02
CA PRO A 192 -10.49 16.44 26.89
C PRO A 192 -11.95 16.15 26.53
N GLY A 193 -12.21 16.08 25.24
CA GLY A 193 -13.51 15.71 24.70
C GLY A 193 -13.37 14.91 23.41
N VAL A 194 -14.47 14.28 23.02
CA VAL A 194 -14.57 13.56 21.75
C VAL A 194 -15.79 14.02 20.99
N ILE A 195 -15.68 14.06 19.67
CA ILE A 195 -16.78 14.23 18.73
C ILE A 195 -17.01 12.88 18.05
N ASN A 196 -18.18 12.28 18.27
CA ASN A 196 -18.63 11.08 17.58
C ASN A 196 -19.60 11.46 16.48
N LYS A 197 -19.46 10.84 15.31
CA LYS A 197 -20.30 11.12 14.14
C LYS A 197 -20.67 9.83 13.43
N VAL A 198 -21.90 9.77 12.91
CA VAL A 198 -22.34 8.77 11.94
C VAL A 198 -22.99 9.49 10.77
N GLY A 199 -22.52 9.19 9.57
CA GLY A 199 -22.93 9.89 8.36
C GLY A 199 -22.97 9.00 7.13
N LEU A 200 -23.69 9.49 6.13
CA LEU A 200 -23.78 8.91 4.80
C LEU A 200 -23.31 9.95 3.78
N THR A 201 -22.44 9.54 2.86
CA THR A 201 -21.93 10.38 1.77
C THR A 201 -22.12 9.67 0.44
N ALA A 202 -22.34 10.44 -0.61
CA ALA A 202 -22.41 9.96 -1.98
C ALA A 202 -21.66 10.94 -2.90
N GLY A 203 -21.04 10.43 -3.95
CA GLY A 203 -20.09 11.22 -4.72
C GLY A 203 -19.75 10.67 -6.08
N LEU A 204 -18.78 11.35 -6.68
CA LEU A 204 -18.21 11.00 -7.98
C LEU A 204 -16.76 10.57 -7.83
N ARG A 205 -16.40 9.56 -8.60
CA ARG A 205 -15.03 9.09 -8.84
C ARG A 205 -14.57 9.66 -10.18
N LEU A 206 -13.46 10.38 -10.17
CA LEU A 206 -12.89 11.10 -11.31
C LEU A 206 -11.45 10.64 -11.50
N GLY A 207 -11.11 10.17 -12.70
CA GLY A 207 -9.78 9.65 -13.03
C GLY A 207 -9.87 8.33 -13.79
N GLN A 208 -8.78 7.93 -14.44
CA GLN A 208 -8.70 6.59 -15.02
C GLN A 208 -8.44 5.60 -13.89
N LEU A 209 -9.47 4.82 -13.52
CA LEU A 209 -9.29 3.46 -13.02
C LEU A 209 -8.22 2.86 -13.92
N ALA A 210 -7.07 2.47 -13.36
CA ALA A 210 -5.98 1.96 -14.17
C ALA A 210 -6.55 0.85 -15.05
N ALA A 211 -6.76 1.15 -16.35
CA ALA A 211 -7.15 0.15 -17.30
C ALA A 211 -6.11 -0.97 -17.11
N PRO A 212 -6.52 -2.25 -17.10
CA PRO A 212 -5.52 -3.30 -17.22
C PRO A 212 -4.61 -2.87 -18.36
N ALA A 213 -3.30 -2.82 -18.14
CA ALA A 213 -2.36 -2.53 -19.20
C ALA A 213 -2.75 -3.48 -20.33
N VAL A 214 -3.46 -2.96 -21.33
CA VAL A 214 -3.70 -3.67 -22.57
C VAL A 214 -2.29 -3.70 -23.11
N GLU A 215 -1.62 -4.83 -22.93
CA GLU A 215 -0.38 -5.13 -23.62
C GLU A 215 -0.71 -4.89 -25.09
N GLU A 216 -0.32 -3.72 -25.61
CA GLU A 216 -0.32 -3.52 -27.05
C GLU A 216 0.52 -4.67 -27.60
N PRO A 217 -0.01 -5.44 -28.57
CA PRO A 217 0.74 -6.57 -29.10
C PRO A 217 2.03 -6.03 -29.69
N VAL A 218 3.14 -6.29 -29.00
CA VAL A 218 4.48 -5.94 -29.46
C VAL A 218 4.71 -6.75 -30.73
N LEU A 219 4.56 -6.10 -31.88
CA LEU A 219 4.99 -6.67 -33.16
C LEU A 219 6.49 -6.98 -33.03
N PRO A 220 6.94 -8.20 -33.38
CA PRO A 220 8.33 -8.58 -33.20
C PRO A 220 9.25 -7.69 -34.04
N VAL A 221 10.06 -6.87 -33.34
CA VAL A 221 11.13 -6.08 -33.96
C VAL A 221 12.25 -7.06 -34.34
N GLU A 222 12.62 -7.09 -35.62
CA GLU A 222 13.73 -7.92 -36.10
C GLU A 222 15.05 -7.53 -35.40
N PRO A 223 15.86 -8.51 -34.96
CA PRO A 223 17.07 -8.22 -34.18
C PRO A 223 18.15 -7.57 -35.04
N VAL A 224 18.50 -6.32 -34.71
CA VAL A 224 19.66 -5.62 -35.27
C VAL A 224 20.94 -6.28 -34.77
N LYS A 225 21.83 -6.62 -35.71
CA LYS A 225 23.11 -7.28 -35.48
C LYS A 225 24.06 -6.39 -34.64
N PRO A 226 24.67 -6.90 -33.56
CA PRO A 226 25.52 -6.08 -32.70
C PRO A 226 26.86 -5.73 -33.36
N GLU A 227 27.20 -4.44 -33.36
CA GLU A 227 28.47 -3.90 -33.80
C GLU A 227 29.49 -3.95 -32.65
N VAL A 228 30.68 -4.48 -32.93
CA VAL A 228 31.74 -4.76 -31.93
C VAL A 228 32.56 -3.50 -31.67
N LYS A 229 32.66 -3.09 -30.40
CA LYS A 229 33.55 -2.01 -29.95
C LYS A 229 34.84 -2.60 -29.36
N PRO A 230 36.05 -2.07 -29.65
CA PRO A 230 37.31 -2.66 -29.16
C PRO A 230 37.61 -2.33 -27.69
N GLU A 231 38.23 -3.28 -27.00
CA GLU A 231 38.62 -3.21 -25.58
C GLU A 231 39.76 -2.21 -25.30
N PRO A 232 39.80 -1.58 -24.09
CA PRO A 232 40.89 -0.70 -23.69
C PRO A 232 42.05 -1.46 -23.00
N LYS A 233 43.27 -0.99 -23.30
CA LYS A 233 44.57 -1.53 -22.85
C LYS A 233 44.90 -1.07 -21.40
N PRO A 234 45.63 -1.87 -20.59
CA PRO A 234 45.85 -1.57 -19.17
C PRO A 234 47.10 -0.70 -18.93
N GLU A 235 47.04 0.17 -17.92
CA GLU A 235 48.19 0.91 -17.38
C GLU A 235 48.54 0.49 -15.94
N PRO A 236 49.81 0.64 -15.51
CA PRO A 236 50.37 -0.02 -14.33
C PRO A 236 50.48 0.88 -13.08
N LYS A 237 50.33 0.28 -11.89
CA LYS A 237 50.81 0.78 -10.57
C LYS A 237 52.32 0.47 -10.46
N PRO A 238 53.19 1.12 -9.61
CA PRO A 238 53.02 1.41 -8.17
C PRO A 238 53.78 2.71 -7.70
N VAL A 239 53.86 3.13 -6.42
CA VAL A 239 54.81 2.68 -5.36
C VAL A 239 54.49 3.40 -4.03
N VAL A 240 54.63 2.65 -2.93
CA VAL A 240 54.45 3.00 -1.51
C VAL A 240 55.78 3.48 -0.89
N LYS A 241 55.75 4.44 0.06
CA LYS A 241 56.70 4.54 1.20
C LYS A 241 56.18 5.49 2.30
N PRO A 242 56.71 5.46 3.55
CA PRO A 242 55.91 5.13 4.75
C PRO A 242 55.85 6.24 5.82
N GLU A 243 54.96 6.06 6.80
CA GLU A 243 54.79 6.86 8.01
C GLU A 243 56.03 6.91 8.92
N PRO A 244 56.11 7.94 9.79
CA PRO A 244 56.51 7.75 11.17
C PRO A 244 55.53 8.33 12.22
N LYS A 245 55.56 7.67 13.38
CA LYS A 245 54.78 7.79 14.64
C LYS A 245 55.22 9.00 15.53
N PRO A 246 54.66 9.24 16.75
CA PRO A 246 54.15 10.55 17.18
C PRO A 246 54.80 11.12 18.48
N GLU A 247 54.18 12.18 19.02
CA GLU A 247 54.28 12.81 20.37
C GLU A 247 55.22 14.02 20.53
N PRO A 248 55.07 14.93 21.55
CA PRO A 248 54.10 14.98 22.67
C PRO A 248 53.39 16.36 22.94
N LYS A 249 52.48 16.36 23.92
CA LYS A 249 51.73 17.49 24.55
C LYS A 249 52.61 18.52 25.29
N PRO A 250 52.09 19.75 25.52
CA PRO A 250 51.75 20.21 26.89
C PRO A 250 50.41 21.00 26.93
N GLU A 251 49.50 20.80 27.88
CA GLU A 251 49.36 21.31 29.28
C GLU A 251 48.67 22.69 29.42
N LYS A 252 47.40 22.61 29.87
CA LYS A 252 46.54 23.45 30.75
C LYS A 252 46.67 24.98 30.81
N GLU A 253 45.51 25.64 30.71
CA GLU A 253 45.19 26.80 31.57
C GLU A 253 43.67 26.86 31.91
N LYS A 254 43.34 27.48 33.04
CA LYS A 254 42.10 27.37 33.84
C LYS A 254 40.98 28.37 33.48
N CYS A 255 39.73 27.92 33.70
CA CYS A 255 38.48 28.52 34.24
C CYS A 255 38.36 30.05 34.47
N PRO A 256 37.15 30.68 34.44
CA PRO A 256 35.91 30.29 35.18
C PRO A 256 34.60 30.34 34.36
N ASP A 257 33.64 29.43 34.58
CA ASP A 257 32.58 29.43 35.60
C ASP A 257 31.52 30.51 35.37
N ASP A 258 30.40 30.12 34.73
CA ASP A 258 29.10 30.78 34.90
C ASP A 258 27.99 29.75 34.62
N GLY A 259 27.26 29.43 35.68
CA GLY A 259 26.23 28.42 35.69
C GLY A 259 24.96 28.87 34.96
N VAL A 260 24.45 28.01 34.09
CA VAL A 260 23.03 28.01 33.73
C VAL A 260 22.52 26.57 33.78
N LYS A 261 21.48 26.38 34.60
CA LYS A 261 20.80 25.12 34.87
C LYS A 261 20.27 24.51 33.57
N VAL A 262 20.76 23.31 33.23
CA VAL A 262 20.20 22.50 32.15
C VAL A 262 18.98 21.78 32.70
N VAL A 263 17.81 22.11 32.15
CA VAL A 263 16.59 21.32 32.34
C VAL A 263 16.74 20.08 31.45
N GLU A 264 16.72 18.91 32.08
CA GLU A 264 16.82 17.61 31.44
C GLU A 264 15.71 17.45 30.40
N LYS A 265 16.09 17.56 29.13
CA LYS A 265 15.21 17.32 27.99
C LYS A 265 15.14 15.81 27.79
N VAL A 266 14.01 15.20 28.15
CA VAL A 266 13.67 13.83 27.76
C VAL A 266 13.63 13.79 26.23
N VAL A 267 14.68 13.26 25.62
CA VAL A 267 14.70 12.96 24.18
C VAL A 267 13.96 11.63 24.02
N GLU A 268 12.68 11.71 23.65
CA GLU A 268 11.96 10.53 23.19
C GLU A 268 12.75 9.89 22.04
N LYS A 269 13.14 8.64 22.26
CA LYS A 269 13.83 7.80 21.29
C LYS A 269 12.93 7.63 20.07
N ILE A 270 13.25 8.34 18.99
CA ILE A 270 12.62 8.15 17.68
C ILE A 270 12.90 6.70 17.27
N VAL A 271 11.88 5.84 17.36
CA VAL A 271 11.92 4.51 16.74
C VAL A 271 11.67 4.74 15.26
N GLU A 272 12.74 4.75 14.49
CA GLU A 272 12.70 4.86 13.04
C GLU A 272 12.01 3.60 12.48
N VAL A 273 10.74 3.75 12.12
CA VAL A 273 9.97 2.69 11.47
C VAL A 273 10.52 2.54 10.06
N LYS A 274 11.18 1.40 9.79
CA LYS A 274 11.70 1.06 8.46
C LYS A 274 10.56 1.06 7.45
N VAL A 275 10.52 2.07 6.59
CA VAL A 275 9.55 2.16 5.49
C VAL A 275 10.01 1.21 4.37
N PRO A 276 9.18 0.24 3.92
CA PRO A 276 9.53 -0.60 2.79
C PRO A 276 9.58 0.24 1.52
N VAL A 277 10.73 0.23 0.85
CA VAL A 277 10.90 0.85 -0.47
C VAL A 277 10.42 -0.15 -1.51
N TYR A 278 9.36 0.19 -2.26
CA TYR A 278 8.85 -0.67 -3.32
C TYR A 278 9.73 -0.55 -4.57
N VAL A 279 10.46 -1.62 -4.89
CA VAL A 279 11.28 -1.76 -6.10
C VAL A 279 10.39 -2.28 -7.23
N GLU A 280 10.63 -1.83 -8.47
CA GLU A 280 9.92 -2.32 -9.67
C GLU A 280 9.81 -3.86 -9.70
N PRO A 281 8.68 -4.44 -10.15
CA PRO A 281 8.46 -5.88 -10.14
C PRO A 281 9.49 -6.57 -11.04
N LYS A 282 10.44 -7.29 -10.42
CA LYS A 282 11.44 -8.09 -11.14
C LYS A 282 10.91 -9.51 -11.35
N VAL A 283 11.19 -10.07 -12.53
CA VAL A 283 10.89 -11.49 -12.81
C VAL A 283 11.96 -12.36 -12.14
N LYS A 284 11.56 -13.18 -11.17
CA LYS A 284 12.43 -14.18 -10.53
C LYS A 284 12.21 -15.54 -11.19
N LYS A 285 13.29 -16.11 -11.73
CA LYS A 285 13.29 -17.40 -12.40
C LYS A 285 13.74 -18.50 -11.44
N ILE A 286 12.93 -19.55 -11.32
CA ILE A 286 13.22 -20.76 -10.55
C ILE A 286 13.12 -21.95 -11.51
N GLU A 287 14.02 -22.91 -11.40
CA GLU A 287 14.02 -24.10 -12.24
C GLU A 287 13.88 -25.35 -11.38
N LEU A 288 12.89 -26.18 -11.67
CA LEU A 288 12.69 -27.48 -11.04
C LEU A 288 13.07 -28.59 -12.02
N SER A 289 13.86 -29.56 -11.57
CA SER A 289 14.25 -30.69 -12.41
C SER A 289 13.07 -31.63 -12.68
N ALA A 290 12.81 -31.97 -13.94
CA ALA A 290 11.69 -32.84 -14.28
C ALA A 290 11.90 -34.28 -13.78
N ASP A 291 13.14 -34.73 -13.64
CA ASP A 291 13.47 -36.06 -13.14
C ASP A 291 13.38 -36.15 -11.60
N THR A 292 13.43 -35.02 -10.89
CA THR A 292 13.11 -34.98 -9.45
C THR A 292 11.61 -34.81 -9.20
N LEU A 293 10.90 -34.22 -10.18
CA LEU A 293 9.46 -34.01 -10.11
C LEU A 293 8.63 -35.24 -10.46
N PHE A 294 9.01 -36.01 -11.50
CA PHE A 294 8.19 -37.08 -12.06
C PHE A 294 8.95 -38.40 -12.21
N LYS A 295 8.22 -39.52 -12.16
CA LYS A 295 8.74 -40.80 -12.68
C LYS A 295 9.13 -40.68 -14.16
N PHE A 296 10.07 -41.51 -14.61
CA PHE A 296 10.58 -41.49 -15.99
C PHE A 296 9.45 -41.51 -17.04
N ASP A 297 9.50 -40.57 -17.98
CA ASP A 297 8.52 -40.37 -19.06
C ASP A 297 7.06 -40.23 -18.58
N LYS A 298 6.85 -39.89 -17.31
CA LYS A 298 5.55 -39.57 -16.75
C LYS A 298 5.38 -38.06 -16.58
N TYR A 299 4.13 -37.69 -16.38
CA TYR A 299 3.72 -36.29 -16.22
C TYR A 299 2.53 -36.13 -15.29
N LYS A 300 1.81 -37.20 -14.90
CA LYS A 300 0.59 -37.05 -14.11
C LYS A 300 0.91 -36.73 -12.65
N LEU A 301 -0.06 -36.14 -11.95
CA LEU A 301 0.04 -35.79 -10.53
C LEU A 301 0.30 -37.00 -9.62
N GLU A 302 -0.30 -38.13 -9.95
CA GLU A 302 -0.10 -39.45 -9.32
C GLU A 302 1.31 -40.02 -9.57
N ASP A 303 1.99 -39.56 -10.62
CA ASP A 303 3.35 -39.97 -10.97
C ASP A 303 4.42 -39.01 -10.42
N MET A 304 4.02 -37.94 -9.72
CA MET A 304 4.96 -37.04 -9.08
C MET A 304 5.66 -37.72 -7.91
N LEU A 305 6.98 -37.55 -7.83
CA LEU A 305 7.80 -38.11 -6.77
C LEU A 305 7.57 -37.35 -5.45
N PRO A 306 7.66 -38.02 -4.28
CA PRO A 306 7.52 -37.36 -2.99
C PRO A 306 8.49 -36.18 -2.79
N ALA A 307 9.74 -36.31 -3.26
CA ALA A 307 10.74 -35.26 -3.20
C ALA A 307 10.34 -34.02 -4.03
N GLY A 308 9.86 -34.22 -5.26
CA GLY A 308 9.38 -33.14 -6.12
C GLY A 308 8.14 -32.44 -5.56
N LYS A 309 7.22 -33.18 -4.92
CA LYS A 309 6.10 -32.59 -4.19
C LYS A 309 6.58 -31.72 -3.02
N ALA A 310 7.54 -32.20 -2.24
CA ALA A 310 8.10 -31.46 -1.11
C ALA A 310 8.80 -30.17 -1.56
N GLU A 311 9.53 -30.19 -2.68
CA GLU A 311 10.19 -29.02 -3.27
C GLU A 311 9.17 -27.93 -3.68
N ILE A 312 8.04 -28.33 -4.28
CA ILE A 312 6.96 -27.40 -4.61
C ILE A 312 6.28 -26.85 -3.35
N VAL A 313 6.07 -27.67 -2.31
CA VAL A 313 5.54 -27.20 -1.03
C VAL A 313 6.48 -26.17 -0.39
N GLU A 314 7.80 -26.40 -0.44
CA GLU A 314 8.79 -25.44 0.05
C GLU A 314 8.76 -24.14 -0.75
N LEU A 315 8.63 -24.23 -2.08
CA LEU A 315 8.43 -23.07 -2.94
C LEU A 315 7.20 -22.27 -2.52
N VAL A 316 6.03 -22.91 -2.34
CA VAL A 316 4.79 -22.23 -1.93
C VAL A 316 4.97 -21.52 -0.57
N LYS A 317 5.68 -22.13 0.38
CA LYS A 317 6.02 -21.47 1.65
C LYS A 317 6.86 -20.21 1.43
N LYS A 318 7.91 -20.29 0.59
CA LYS A 318 8.76 -19.14 0.24
C LYS A 318 7.97 -18.04 -0.48
N LEU A 319 7.03 -18.40 -1.35
CA LEU A 319 6.17 -17.41 -2.01
C LEU A 319 5.35 -16.60 -0.99
N GLY A 320 4.86 -17.23 0.08
CA GLY A 320 4.12 -16.56 1.14
C GLY A 320 4.97 -15.68 2.07
N THR A 321 6.29 -15.90 2.13
CA THR A 321 7.21 -15.12 2.97
C THR A 321 7.95 -14.04 2.20
N ASP A 322 8.37 -14.33 0.98
CA ASP A 322 9.30 -13.52 0.21
C ASP A 322 8.57 -12.49 -0.66
N TYR A 323 7.26 -12.64 -0.87
CA TYR A 323 6.48 -11.73 -1.70
C TYR A 323 5.36 -11.07 -0.90
N VAL A 324 5.24 -9.75 -1.04
CA VAL A 324 4.06 -8.99 -0.57
C VAL A 324 2.86 -9.32 -1.44
N ARG A 325 3.10 -9.44 -2.75
CA ARG A 325 2.09 -9.76 -3.76
C ARG A 325 2.76 -10.49 -4.91
N LEU A 326 2.15 -11.57 -5.36
CA LEU A 326 2.55 -12.30 -6.56
C LEU A 326 1.51 -12.04 -7.64
N ASP A 327 1.95 -11.53 -8.78
CA ASP A 327 1.09 -11.00 -9.85
C ASP A 327 0.79 -12.06 -10.89
N ARG A 328 1.82 -12.82 -11.27
CA ARG A 328 1.75 -13.87 -12.28
C ARG A 328 2.81 -14.94 -12.03
N ILE A 329 2.46 -16.18 -12.33
CA ILE A 329 3.39 -17.32 -12.42
C ILE A 329 3.33 -17.83 -13.85
N ASP A 330 4.48 -17.85 -14.54
CA ASP A 330 4.59 -18.45 -15.87
C ASP A 330 5.35 -19.78 -15.74
N LEU A 331 4.69 -20.89 -16.08
CA LEU A 331 5.28 -22.23 -16.04
C LEU A 331 5.67 -22.68 -17.46
N ILE A 332 6.94 -22.97 -17.67
CA ILE A 332 7.48 -23.36 -18.97
C ILE A 332 8.11 -24.75 -18.87
N GLY A 333 7.54 -25.72 -19.59
CA GLY A 333 8.07 -27.07 -19.65
C GLY A 333 9.12 -27.24 -20.74
N HIS A 334 10.28 -27.81 -20.37
CA HIS A 334 11.37 -28.16 -21.25
C HIS A 334 11.64 -29.67 -21.23
N THR A 335 12.14 -30.18 -22.35
CA THR A 335 12.59 -31.56 -22.51
C THR A 335 14.02 -31.57 -23.05
N ASP A 336 14.64 -32.75 -23.04
CA ASP A 336 15.82 -32.95 -23.88
C ASP A 336 15.42 -33.21 -25.34
N ARG A 337 16.43 -33.38 -26.20
CA ARG A 337 16.27 -33.61 -27.64
C ARG A 337 16.00 -35.07 -28.05
N LEU A 338 15.76 -35.96 -27.09
CA LEU A 338 15.46 -37.37 -27.39
C LEU A 338 13.95 -37.50 -27.62
N GLY A 339 13.55 -37.69 -28.86
CA GLY A 339 12.14 -37.76 -29.25
C GLY A 339 11.88 -36.95 -30.51
N SER A 340 10.60 -36.78 -30.87
CA SER A 340 10.21 -35.82 -31.90
C SER A 340 9.88 -34.47 -31.26
N ASP A 341 10.12 -33.36 -31.96
CA ASP A 341 9.80 -32.01 -31.48
C ASP A 341 8.33 -31.90 -31.02
N SER A 342 7.38 -32.47 -31.77
CA SER A 342 5.95 -32.47 -31.40
C SER A 342 5.67 -33.25 -30.11
N TYR A 343 6.34 -34.39 -29.91
CA TYR A 343 6.22 -35.16 -28.68
C TYR A 343 6.77 -34.38 -27.50
N ASN A 344 7.95 -33.78 -27.67
CA ASN A 344 8.67 -33.03 -26.65
C ASN A 344 7.94 -31.75 -26.24
N MET A 345 7.34 -31.02 -27.19
CA MET A 345 6.44 -29.90 -26.91
C MET A 345 5.22 -30.33 -26.09
N ALA A 346 4.57 -31.44 -26.46
CA ALA A 346 3.41 -31.94 -25.74
C ALA A 346 3.76 -32.44 -24.33
N LEU A 347 4.89 -33.13 -24.17
CA LEU A 347 5.37 -33.64 -22.88
C LEU A 347 5.73 -32.50 -21.93
N GLY A 348 6.48 -31.50 -22.40
CA GLY A 348 6.80 -30.31 -21.62
C GLY A 348 5.53 -29.58 -21.14
N LEU A 349 4.55 -29.40 -22.04
CA LEU A 349 3.29 -28.73 -21.71
C LEU A 349 2.53 -29.49 -20.62
N ARG A 350 2.40 -30.82 -20.74
CA ARG A 350 1.70 -31.66 -19.76
C ARG A 350 2.36 -31.60 -18.39
N ARG A 351 3.70 -31.64 -18.32
CA ARG A 351 4.44 -31.53 -17.06
C ARG A 351 4.20 -30.18 -16.38
N ALA A 352 4.26 -29.09 -17.14
CA ALA A 352 3.99 -27.75 -16.62
C ALA A 352 2.52 -27.59 -16.17
N GLN A 353 1.56 -28.20 -16.88
CA GLN A 353 0.15 -28.25 -16.46
C GLN A 353 -0.06 -29.02 -15.15
N THR A 354 0.70 -30.10 -14.92
CA THR A 354 0.62 -30.84 -13.66
C THR A 354 1.22 -30.07 -12.50
N VAL A 355 2.33 -29.34 -12.72
CA VAL A 355 2.86 -28.41 -11.70
C VAL A 355 1.82 -27.33 -11.37
N ARG A 356 1.14 -26.76 -12.38
CA ARG A 356 0.03 -25.82 -12.14
C ARG A 356 -1.05 -26.43 -11.26
N ALA A 357 -1.54 -27.61 -11.61
CA ALA A 357 -2.61 -28.28 -10.87
C ALA A 357 -2.20 -28.52 -9.41
N TYR A 358 -0.95 -28.92 -9.17
CA TYR A 358 -0.45 -29.13 -7.81
C TYR A 358 -0.29 -27.82 -7.02
N LEU A 359 0.19 -26.74 -7.66
CA LEU A 359 0.22 -25.41 -7.02
C LEU A 359 -1.18 -24.94 -6.62
N GLN A 360 -2.18 -25.17 -7.47
CA GLN A 360 -3.59 -24.85 -7.17
C GLN A 360 -4.14 -25.70 -6.02
N GLU A 361 -3.80 -27.00 -5.97
CA GLU A 361 -4.17 -27.89 -4.85
C GLU A 361 -3.58 -27.41 -3.52
N LEU A 362 -2.37 -26.82 -3.56
CA LEU A 362 -1.71 -26.20 -2.40
C LEU A 362 -2.28 -24.81 -2.04
N GLY A 363 -3.31 -24.34 -2.74
CA GLY A 363 -4.00 -23.07 -2.45
C GLY A 363 -3.41 -21.84 -3.13
N VAL A 364 -2.52 -22.00 -4.12
CA VAL A 364 -2.02 -20.86 -4.91
C VAL A 364 -3.13 -20.35 -5.83
N THR A 365 -3.58 -19.11 -5.58
CA THR A 365 -4.66 -18.46 -6.33
C THR A 365 -4.17 -17.42 -7.36
N THR A 366 -2.87 -17.14 -7.37
CA THR A 366 -2.23 -16.24 -8.36
C THR A 366 -2.47 -16.76 -9.78
N PRO A 367 -2.70 -15.89 -10.79
CA PRO A 367 -2.80 -16.32 -12.18
C PRO A 367 -1.57 -17.12 -12.65
N ILE A 368 -1.81 -18.34 -13.15
CA ILE A 368 -0.76 -19.23 -13.65
C ILE A 368 -0.93 -19.44 -15.16
N THR A 369 0.04 -19.01 -15.96
CA THR A 369 0.12 -19.36 -17.38
C THR A 369 0.99 -20.60 -17.57
N VAL A 370 0.74 -21.35 -18.64
CA VAL A 370 1.50 -22.57 -18.93
C VAL A 370 1.88 -22.60 -20.40
N ALA A 371 3.17 -22.83 -20.66
CA ALA A 371 3.74 -22.96 -21.99
C ALA A 371 4.72 -24.14 -22.05
N SER A 372 5.17 -24.47 -23.25
CA SER A 372 6.29 -25.38 -23.45
C SER A 372 7.23 -24.87 -24.52
N LYS A 373 8.52 -25.11 -24.31
CA LYS A 373 9.57 -24.90 -25.30
C LYS A 373 10.10 -26.21 -25.87
N GLY A 374 9.59 -27.36 -25.40
CA GLY A 374 10.10 -28.67 -25.78
C GLY A 374 11.62 -28.73 -25.64
N GLU A 375 12.29 -29.12 -26.73
CA GLU A 375 13.75 -29.20 -26.82
C GLU A 375 14.42 -27.91 -27.37
N ARG A 376 13.64 -26.87 -27.69
CA ARG A 376 14.08 -25.69 -28.47
C ARG A 376 14.99 -24.73 -27.71
N GLU A 377 14.97 -24.79 -26.37
CA GLU A 377 15.82 -23.97 -25.49
C GLU A 377 16.62 -24.90 -24.56
N PRO A 378 17.65 -25.59 -25.09
CA PRO A 378 18.48 -26.49 -24.31
C PRO A 378 19.43 -25.70 -23.39
N LYS A 379 19.59 -26.17 -22.16
CA LYS A 379 20.53 -25.64 -21.17
C LYS A 379 21.93 -26.20 -21.37
N VAL A 380 22.02 -27.46 -21.79
CA VAL A 380 23.28 -28.15 -22.11
C VAL A 380 23.18 -28.81 -23.47
N ASN A 381 24.28 -28.81 -24.20
CA ASN A 381 24.41 -29.54 -25.46
C ASN A 381 25.41 -30.69 -25.30
N CYS A 382 24.95 -31.91 -25.54
CA CYS A 382 25.71 -33.14 -25.30
C CYS A 382 26.00 -33.87 -26.62
N PRO A 383 27.23 -34.39 -26.82
CA PRO A 383 27.63 -35.06 -28.06
C PRO A 383 26.95 -36.43 -28.24
N GLY A 384 26.77 -36.84 -29.51
CA GLY A 384 26.22 -38.15 -29.91
C GLY A 384 24.70 -38.15 -30.09
N SER A 385 24.15 -38.96 -31.01
CA SER A 385 22.71 -38.93 -31.36
C SER A 385 21.91 -40.14 -30.84
N LYS A 386 22.59 -41.22 -30.45
CA LYS A 386 21.96 -42.44 -29.94
C LYS A 386 21.63 -42.27 -28.46
N ALA A 387 20.44 -42.70 -28.04
CA ALA A 387 19.94 -42.63 -26.67
C ALA A 387 20.65 -43.62 -25.73
N THR A 388 21.97 -43.47 -25.56
CA THR A 388 22.77 -44.21 -24.57
C THR A 388 22.54 -43.64 -23.17
N ASP A 389 22.82 -44.43 -22.12
CA ASP A 389 22.62 -43.97 -20.75
C ASP A 389 23.55 -42.80 -20.39
N ALA A 390 24.78 -42.80 -20.92
CA ALA A 390 25.69 -41.66 -20.82
C ALA A 390 25.11 -40.38 -21.43
N LEU A 391 24.45 -40.47 -22.59
CA LEU A 391 23.81 -39.31 -23.21
C LEU A 391 22.58 -38.85 -22.42
N LYS A 392 21.73 -39.77 -21.97
CA LYS A 392 20.55 -39.45 -21.13
C LYS A 392 20.95 -38.74 -19.83
N GLN A 393 22.06 -39.16 -19.24
CA GLN A 393 22.62 -38.55 -18.03
C GLN A 393 23.18 -37.14 -18.32
N CYS A 394 23.91 -36.96 -19.42
CA CYS A 394 24.38 -35.63 -19.82
C CYS A 394 23.21 -34.65 -20.07
N LEU A 395 22.13 -35.13 -20.69
CA LEU A 395 20.96 -34.31 -21.04
C LEU A 395 20.01 -34.02 -19.86
N LEU A 396 20.26 -34.58 -18.67
CA LEU A 396 19.44 -34.38 -17.45
C LEU A 396 19.04 -32.91 -17.22
N PRO A 397 19.95 -31.91 -17.28
CA PRO A 397 19.59 -30.52 -17.00
C PRO A 397 18.58 -29.89 -17.97
N ASN A 398 18.38 -30.46 -19.16
CA ASN A 398 17.41 -29.97 -20.13
C ASN A 398 15.97 -30.35 -19.76
N ARG A 399 15.80 -31.46 -19.04
CA ARG A 399 14.50 -31.93 -18.56
C ARG A 399 14.13 -31.15 -17.30
N ARG A 400 13.44 -30.02 -17.46
CA ARG A 400 13.09 -29.11 -16.36
C ARG A 400 11.75 -28.43 -16.58
N VAL A 401 11.15 -27.95 -15.49
CA VAL A 401 10.05 -27.00 -15.50
C VAL A 401 10.57 -25.69 -14.92
N GLU A 402 10.53 -24.66 -15.74
CA GLU A 402 10.87 -23.30 -15.36
C GLU A 402 9.64 -22.60 -14.80
N ILE A 403 9.85 -21.85 -13.71
CA ILE A 403 8.84 -21.11 -12.99
C ILE A 403 9.31 -19.66 -12.93
N ASN A 404 8.65 -18.81 -13.70
CA ASN A 404 8.90 -17.38 -13.70
C ASN A 404 7.86 -16.69 -12.82
N LEU A 405 8.34 -16.06 -11.76
CA LEU A 405 7.55 -15.36 -10.78
C LEU A 405 7.62 -13.87 -11.06
N THR A 406 6.46 -13.25 -11.26
CA THR A 406 6.35 -11.79 -11.39
C THR A 406 5.56 -11.27 -10.21
N GLY A 407 6.10 -10.29 -9.49
CA GLY A 407 5.43 -9.72 -8.34
C GLY A 407 6.32 -8.79 -7.54
N LEU A 408 5.81 -8.38 -6.39
CA LEU A 408 6.48 -7.50 -5.46
C LEU A 408 7.18 -8.33 -4.37
N GLU A 409 8.48 -8.49 -4.53
CA GLU A 409 9.36 -9.19 -3.57
C GLU A 409 9.71 -8.28 -2.38
N ILE A 410 9.72 -8.85 -1.17
CA ILE A 410 10.21 -8.18 0.03
C ILE A 410 11.74 -8.17 -0.01
N GLN A 411 12.33 -7.02 -0.29
CA GLN A 411 13.77 -6.83 -0.19
C GLN A 411 14.11 -6.07 1.09
N TYR A 412 14.81 -6.73 2.00
CA TYR A 412 15.41 -6.05 3.15
C TYR A 412 16.74 -5.44 2.69
N LEU A 413 16.82 -4.11 2.66
CA LEU A 413 18.09 -3.43 2.51
C LEU A 413 18.93 -3.70 3.77
N GLU A 414 19.94 -4.55 3.66
CA GLU A 414 21.02 -4.59 4.63
C GLU A 414 21.78 -3.27 4.52
N GLN A 415 21.60 -2.40 5.53
CA GLN A 415 22.42 -1.20 5.65
C GLN A 415 23.83 -1.64 6.07
N LYS A 416 24.80 -1.42 5.18
CA LYS A 416 26.24 -1.54 5.46
C LYS A 416 26.73 -0.40 6.34
#